data_AF-A0A078I8H5-F1
#
_entry.id   AF-A0A078I8H5-F1
#
_cell.length_a   1.000
_cell.length_b   1.000
_cell.length_c   1.000
_cell.angle_alpha   90.00
_cell.angle_beta   90.00
_cell.angle_gamma   90.00
#
_symmetry.space_group_name_H-M   'P 1'
#
loop_
_entity.id
_entity.type
_entity.pdbx_description
1 polymer ?
#
loop_
_entity_poly.entity_id
_entity_poly.type
_entity_poly.pdbx_seq_one_letter_code
_entity_poly.pdbx_strand_id
1 'polypeptide(L)'
;MLKSKVESLQHSQRHLLGEEIAGMGVNELEQLEHQVDASLKQIRSRKAGAMLDQLSDLKAKEEMLLETNRDLRRKLEESDAALTQSMWGAASGGEHSHQQQQQYHQQQQQQQHQQGMSSYQANPPSQENGFFRPLHGNLALQMSHYNPGVTNASNSATTSQNVINGFFPGWML
;
A
#
# COMPACT_ATOMS: atom_id res chain seq x y z
N MET A 1 -28.70 -53.33 -16.93
CA MET A 1 -28.00 -52.36 -17.81
C MET A 1 -27.08 -51.41 -17.04
N LEU A 2 -27.52 -50.75 -15.96
CA LEU A 2 -26.67 -49.78 -15.24
C LEU A 2 -25.39 -50.39 -14.65
N LYS A 3 -25.48 -51.57 -14.00
CA LYS A 3 -24.34 -52.27 -13.40
C LYS A 3 -23.20 -52.53 -14.41
N SER A 4 -23.55 -53.07 -15.58
CA SER A 4 -22.58 -53.33 -16.66
C SER A 4 -21.93 -52.05 -17.20
N LYS A 5 -22.67 -50.93 -17.27
CA LYS A 5 -22.11 -49.63 -17.67
C LYS A 5 -21.12 -49.08 -16.62
N VAL A 6 -21.43 -49.25 -15.34
CA VAL A 6 -20.52 -48.88 -14.25
C VAL A 6 -19.25 -49.72 -14.28
N GLU A 7 -19.36 -51.04 -14.44
CA GLU A 7 -18.22 -51.95 -14.54
C GLU A 7 -17.32 -51.59 -15.72
N SER A 8 -17.90 -51.29 -16.89
CA SER A 8 -17.14 -50.85 -18.07
C SER A 8 -16.41 -49.53 -17.84
N LEU A 9 -17.05 -48.55 -17.18
CA LEU A 9 -16.41 -47.27 -16.84
C LEU A 9 -15.28 -47.44 -15.83
N GLN A 10 -15.48 -48.28 -14.81
CA GLN A 10 -14.45 -48.55 -13.80
C GLN A 10 -13.23 -49.24 -14.42
N HIS A 11 -13.46 -50.22 -15.31
CA HIS A 11 -12.37 -50.88 -16.02
C HIS A 11 -11.60 -49.89 -16.92
N SER A 12 -12.30 -49.02 -17.63
CA SER A 12 -11.67 -47.93 -18.40
C SER A 12 -10.87 -46.96 -17.51
N GLN A 13 -11.38 -46.62 -16.32
CA GLN A 13 -10.65 -45.78 -15.37
C GLN A 13 -9.36 -46.43 -14.90
N ARG A 14 -9.38 -47.74 -14.59
CA ARG A 14 -8.17 -48.49 -14.21
C ARG A 14 -7.12 -48.46 -15.31
N HIS A 15 -7.51 -48.69 -16.56
CA HIS A 15 -6.59 -48.57 -17.70
C HIS A 15 -5.98 -47.15 -17.81
N LEU A 16 -6.80 -46.10 -17.69
CA LEU A 16 -6.31 -44.71 -17.71
C LEU A 16 -5.36 -44.39 -16.54
N LEU A 17 -5.45 -45.13 -15.43
CA LEU A 17 -4.56 -45.03 -14.28
C LEU A 17 -3.30 -45.91 -14.41
N GLY A 18 -3.16 -46.67 -15.50
CA GLY A 18 -2.03 -47.59 -15.69
C GLY A 18 -2.21 -48.94 -15.00
N GLU A 19 -3.41 -49.29 -14.56
CA GLU A 19 -3.74 -50.58 -13.94
C GLU A 19 -4.28 -51.58 -14.98
N GLU A 20 -4.18 -52.89 -14.70
CA GLU A 20 -4.70 -53.98 -15.56
C GLU A 20 -4.16 -54.00 -17.01
N ILE A 21 -3.06 -53.29 -17.27
CA ILE A 21 -2.45 -53.12 -18.61
C ILE A 21 -1.88 -54.43 -19.18
N ALA A 22 -1.49 -55.38 -18.32
CA ALA A 22 -0.80 -56.61 -18.72
C ALA A 22 -1.61 -57.52 -19.66
N GLY A 23 -2.95 -57.34 -19.71
CA GLY A 23 -3.83 -58.09 -20.61
C GLY A 23 -4.13 -57.40 -21.94
N MET A 24 -3.64 -56.17 -22.14
CA MET A 24 -3.94 -55.37 -23.34
C MET A 24 -3.05 -55.77 -24.52
N GLY A 25 -3.62 -55.76 -25.73
CA GLY A 25 -2.84 -55.88 -26.96
C GLY A 25 -2.04 -54.62 -27.28
N VAL A 26 -1.02 -54.73 -28.13
CA VAL A 26 -0.16 -53.60 -28.55
C VAL A 26 -0.99 -52.44 -29.12
N ASN A 27 -1.96 -52.73 -29.99
CA ASN A 27 -2.83 -51.70 -30.59
C ASN A 27 -3.70 -50.97 -29.55
N GLU A 28 -4.16 -51.67 -28.51
CA GLU A 28 -4.97 -51.06 -27.45
C GLU A 28 -4.10 -50.18 -26.56
N LEU A 29 -2.86 -50.61 -26.33
CA LEU A 29 -1.87 -49.84 -25.57
C LEU A 29 -1.47 -48.55 -26.28
N GLU A 30 -1.23 -48.60 -27.60
CA GLU A 30 -0.95 -47.42 -28.42
C GLU A 30 -2.13 -46.42 -28.41
N GLN A 31 -3.37 -46.93 -28.48
CA GLN A 31 -4.57 -46.08 -28.38
C GLN A 31 -4.68 -45.41 -27.01
N LEU A 32 -4.40 -46.16 -25.94
CA LEU A 32 -4.42 -45.64 -24.58
C LEU A 32 -3.34 -44.57 -24.38
N GLU A 33 -2.12 -44.81 -24.86
CA GLU A 33 -1.02 -43.85 -24.81
C GLU A 33 -1.39 -42.55 -25.54
N HIS A 34 -1.88 -42.65 -26.78
CA HIS A 34 -2.32 -41.50 -27.55
C HIS A 34 -3.44 -40.72 -26.84
N GLN A 35 -4.40 -41.42 -26.24
CA GLN A 35 -5.48 -40.79 -25.47
C GLN A 35 -4.95 -40.02 -24.26
N VAL A 36 -4.05 -40.62 -23.49
CA VAL A 36 -3.45 -39.99 -22.30
C VAL A 36 -2.60 -38.79 -22.72
N ASP A 37 -1.73 -38.92 -23.72
CA ASP A 37 -0.88 -37.85 -24.22
C ASP A 37 -1.70 -36.65 -24.74
N ALA A 38 -2.72 -36.92 -25.57
CA ALA A 38 -3.61 -35.87 -26.07
C ALA A 38 -4.35 -35.15 -24.93
N SER A 39 -4.88 -35.90 -23.95
CA SER A 39 -5.57 -35.31 -22.80
C SER A 39 -4.62 -34.49 -21.91
N LEU A 40 -3.38 -34.96 -21.72
CA LEU A 40 -2.37 -34.28 -20.92
C LEU A 40 -1.94 -32.96 -21.58
N LYS A 41 -1.69 -32.99 -22.90
CA LYS A 41 -1.44 -31.78 -23.70
C LYS A 41 -2.59 -30.78 -23.59
N GLN A 42 -3.83 -31.24 -23.67
CA GLN A 42 -5.01 -30.39 -23.51
C GLN A 42 -5.11 -29.78 -22.10
N ILE A 43 -4.87 -30.57 -21.05
CA ILE A 43 -4.87 -30.08 -19.65
C ILE A 43 -3.77 -29.04 -19.45
N ARG A 44 -2.55 -29.32 -19.92
CA ARG A 44 -1.42 -28.36 -19.85
C ARG A 44 -1.73 -27.07 -20.59
N SER A 45 -2.24 -27.17 -21.82
CA SER A 45 -2.63 -26.00 -22.63
C SER A 45 -3.71 -25.16 -21.95
N ARG A 46 -4.76 -25.79 -21.40
CA ARG A 46 -5.81 -25.08 -20.65
C ARG A 46 -5.26 -24.39 -19.40
N LYS A 47 -4.40 -25.07 -18.64
CA LYS A 47 -3.73 -24.49 -17.47
C LYS A 47 -2.83 -23.32 -17.86
N ALA A 48 -2.10 -23.45 -18.98
CA ALA A 48 -1.28 -22.38 -19.55
C ALA A 48 -2.11 -21.14 -19.85
N GLY A 49 -3.19 -21.33 -20.62
CA GLY A 49 -4.11 -20.26 -21.00
C GLY A 49 -4.67 -19.55 -19.77
N ALA A 50 -5.22 -20.31 -18.81
CA ALA A 50 -5.76 -19.73 -17.59
C ALA A 50 -4.73 -18.91 -16.79
N MET A 51 -3.49 -19.40 -16.68
CA MET A 51 -2.42 -18.66 -15.97
C MET A 51 -2.00 -17.39 -16.72
N LEU A 52 -1.97 -17.42 -18.06
CA LEU A 52 -1.68 -16.24 -18.88
C LEU A 52 -2.78 -15.20 -18.80
N ASP A 53 -4.04 -15.62 -18.81
CA ASP A 53 -5.20 -14.75 -18.63
C ASP A 53 -5.15 -14.05 -17.27
N GLN A 54 -4.92 -14.82 -16.19
CA GLN A 54 -4.74 -14.25 -14.84
C GLN A 54 -3.59 -13.25 -14.77
N LEU A 55 -2.46 -13.55 -15.42
CA LEU A 55 -1.33 -12.63 -15.46
C LEU A 55 -1.67 -11.32 -16.18
N SER A 56 -2.41 -11.41 -17.30
CA SER A 56 -2.87 -10.25 -18.05
C SER A 56 -3.80 -9.38 -17.22
N ASP A 57 -4.79 -9.99 -16.56
CA ASP A 57 -5.75 -9.28 -15.70
C ASP A 57 -5.06 -8.56 -14.54
N LEU A 58 -4.09 -9.22 -13.89
CA LEU A 58 -3.33 -8.62 -12.80
C LEU A 58 -2.47 -7.45 -13.28
N LYS A 59 -1.82 -7.55 -14.43
CA LYS A 59 -1.05 -6.44 -15.01
C LYS A 59 -1.93 -5.23 -15.34
N ALA A 60 -3.08 -5.46 -15.95
CA ALA A 60 -4.03 -4.38 -16.24
C ALA A 60 -4.52 -3.69 -14.95
N LYS A 61 -4.76 -4.48 -13.90
CA LYS A 61 -5.14 -3.94 -12.59
C LYS A 61 -4.01 -3.16 -11.92
N GLU A 62 -2.78 -3.65 -12.01
CA GLU A 62 -1.58 -2.95 -11.52
C GLU A 62 -1.44 -1.58 -12.19
N GLU A 63 -1.53 -1.53 -13.52
CA GLU A 63 -1.42 -0.28 -14.28
C GLU A 63 -2.51 0.73 -13.88
N MET A 64 -3.77 0.29 -13.79
CA MET A 64 -4.88 1.13 -13.32
C MET A 64 -4.63 1.68 -11.91
N LEU A 65 -4.14 0.84 -10.99
CA LEU A 65 -3.87 1.25 -9.61
C LEU A 65 -2.70 2.24 -9.55
N LEU A 66 -1.67 2.06 -10.38
CA LEU A 66 -0.56 3.00 -10.46
C LEU A 66 -1.02 4.37 -10.98
N GLU A 67 -1.86 4.41 -12.01
CA GLU A 67 -2.38 5.67 -12.55
C GLU A 67 -3.28 6.39 -11.54
N THR A 68 -4.21 5.66 -10.92
CA THR A 68 -5.06 6.24 -9.86
C THR A 68 -4.25 6.72 -8.66
N ASN A 69 -3.20 5.99 -8.25
CA ASN A 69 -2.31 6.43 -7.18
C ASN A 69 -1.52 7.70 -7.55
N ARG A 70 -1.04 7.80 -8.79
CA ARG A 70 -0.37 8.98 -9.33
C ARG A 70 -1.30 10.20 -9.31
N ASP A 71 -2.53 10.03 -9.76
CA ASP A 71 -3.55 11.10 -9.74
C ASP A 71 -3.86 11.58 -8.32
N LEU A 72 -3.98 10.65 -7.37
CA LEU A 72 -4.21 10.99 -5.96
C LEU A 72 -3.03 11.73 -5.34
N ARG A 73 -1.79 11.32 -5.64
CA ARG A 73 -0.57 12.01 -5.18
C ARG A 73 -0.53 13.44 -5.69
N ARG A 74 -0.79 13.65 -6.99
CA ARG A 74 -0.86 15.00 -7.58
C ARG A 74 -1.93 15.86 -6.89
N LYS A 75 -3.13 15.32 -6.66
CA LYS A 75 -4.20 16.04 -5.95
C LYS A 75 -3.84 16.40 -4.51
N LEU A 76 -3.11 15.52 -3.82
CA LEU A 76 -2.63 15.79 -2.46
C LEU A 76 -1.63 16.94 -2.45
N GLU A 77 -0.66 16.92 -3.37
CA GLU A 77 0.33 17.99 -3.54
C GLU A 77 -0.32 19.34 -3.87
N GLU A 78 -1.33 19.35 -4.76
CA GLU A 78 -2.12 20.54 -5.10
C GLU A 78 -2.91 21.07 -3.88
N SER A 79 -3.53 20.18 -3.10
CA SER A 79 -4.27 20.54 -1.89
C SER A 79 -3.36 21.12 -0.80
N ASP A 80 -2.19 20.51 -0.58
CA ASP A 80 -1.21 20.98 0.40
C ASP A 80 -0.61 22.33 0.00
N ALA A 81 -0.38 22.53 -1.30
CA ALA A 81 0.05 23.82 -1.85
C ALA A 81 -1.03 24.90 -1.67
N ALA A 82 -2.30 24.58 -1.94
CA ALA A 82 -3.42 25.50 -1.74
C ALA A 82 -3.61 25.87 -0.26
N LEU A 83 -3.51 24.90 0.66
CA LEU A 83 -3.57 25.14 2.09
C LEU A 83 -2.42 26.05 2.54
N THR A 84 -1.20 25.78 2.09
CA THR A 84 -0.03 26.61 2.39
C THR A 84 -0.21 28.03 1.85
N GLN A 85 -0.68 28.20 0.61
CA GLN A 85 -0.94 29.51 0.01
C GLN A 85 -2.01 30.30 0.80
N SER A 86 -3.08 29.64 1.25
CA SER A 86 -4.12 30.27 2.06
C SER A 86 -3.60 30.75 3.43
N MET A 87 -2.71 29.98 4.06
CA MET A 87 -2.11 30.30 5.35
C MET A 87 -1.16 31.51 5.26
N TRP A 88 -0.30 31.56 4.24
CA TRP A 88 0.61 32.70 4.03
C TRP A 88 -0.11 33.95 3.49
N GLY A 89 -1.18 33.79 2.71
CA GLY A 89 -2.01 34.90 2.22
C GLY A 89 -2.75 35.66 3.31
N ALA A 90 -3.14 35.00 4.40
CA ALA A 90 -3.79 35.64 5.55
C ALA A 90 -2.82 36.44 6.44
N ALA A 91 -1.54 36.05 6.49
CA ALA A 91 -0.54 36.71 7.33
C ALA A 91 -0.09 38.08 6.80
N SER A 92 -0.14 38.31 5.47
CA SER A 92 0.32 39.56 4.85
C SER A 92 -0.69 40.72 4.91
N GLY A 93 -1.92 40.49 5.40
CA GLY A 93 -2.98 41.52 5.48
C GLY A 93 -3.05 42.27 6.82
N GLY A 94 -2.28 41.86 7.83
CA GLY A 94 -2.43 42.32 9.22
C GLY A 94 -1.64 43.58 9.60
N GLU A 95 -0.67 44.02 8.78
CA GLU A 95 0.29 45.04 9.21
C GLU A 95 -0.30 46.46 9.27
N HIS A 96 -1.35 46.76 8.50
CA HIS A 96 -1.92 48.11 8.45
C HIS A 96 -2.86 48.43 9.63
N SER A 97 -3.43 47.41 10.29
CA SER A 97 -4.35 47.62 11.42
C SER A 97 -3.60 47.86 12.74
N HIS A 98 -2.39 47.32 12.89
CA HIS A 98 -1.62 47.42 14.12
C HIS A 98 -1.06 48.83 14.38
N GLN A 99 -0.73 49.58 13.32
CA GLN A 99 -0.17 50.92 13.45
C GLN A 99 -1.23 51.96 13.87
N GLN A 100 -2.45 51.83 13.33
CA GLN A 100 -3.55 52.73 13.69
C GLN A 100 -4.00 52.53 15.15
N GLN A 101 -4.04 51.27 15.63
CA GLN A 101 -4.43 50.98 17.01
C GLN A 101 -3.40 51.48 18.03
N GLN A 102 -2.10 51.44 17.71
CA GLN A 102 -1.06 52.01 18.57
C GLN A 102 -1.17 53.53 18.69
N GLN A 103 -1.53 54.23 17.60
CA GLN A 103 -1.70 55.67 17.62
C GLN A 103 -2.88 56.11 18.51
N TYR A 104 -4.00 55.39 18.45
CA TYR A 104 -5.14 55.63 19.36
C TYR A 104 -4.79 55.41 20.83
N HIS A 105 -3.96 54.41 21.14
CA HIS A 105 -3.55 54.12 22.52
C HIS A 105 -2.60 55.18 23.09
N GLN A 106 -1.70 55.71 22.26
CA GLN A 106 -0.76 56.75 22.69
C GLN A 106 -1.47 58.09 22.96
N GLN A 107 -2.53 58.40 22.20
CA GLN A 107 -3.33 59.60 22.44
C GLN A 107 -4.13 59.55 23.75
N GLN A 108 -4.60 58.36 24.16
CA GLN A 108 -5.30 58.21 25.44
C GLN A 108 -4.37 58.36 26.65
N GLN A 109 -3.11 57.92 26.56
CA GLN A 109 -2.16 58.06 27.67
C GLN A 109 -1.78 59.53 27.95
N GLN A 110 -1.74 60.39 26.93
CA GLN A 110 -1.44 61.81 27.13
C GLN A 110 -2.57 62.57 27.86
N GLN A 111 -3.82 62.13 27.71
CA GLN A 111 -4.95 62.75 28.45
C GLN A 111 -4.95 62.39 29.93
N GLN A 112 -4.49 61.19 30.31
CA GLN A 112 -4.41 60.78 31.72
C GLN A 112 -3.27 61.50 32.49
N HIS A 113 -2.18 61.88 31.82
CA HIS A 113 -1.07 62.61 32.47
C HIS A 113 -1.43 64.03 32.92
N GLN A 114 -2.53 64.60 32.42
CA GLN A 114 -3.00 65.93 32.84
C GLN A 114 -3.91 65.87 34.08
N GLN A 115 -4.34 64.67 34.50
CA GLN A 115 -5.15 64.44 35.69
C GLN A 115 -4.55 63.29 36.51
N GLY A 116 -3.38 63.50 37.13
CA GLY A 116 -2.70 62.40 37.81
C GLY A 116 -1.55 62.81 38.72
N MET A 117 -1.77 63.77 39.61
CA MET A 117 -0.90 63.95 40.79
C MET A 117 -1.68 63.54 42.04
N SER A 118 -1.74 62.24 42.32
CA SER A 118 -2.05 61.74 43.66
C SER A 118 -1.53 60.31 43.86
N SER A 119 -0.52 60.23 44.74
CA SER A 119 -0.17 59.15 45.66
C SER A 119 -0.13 57.70 45.17
N TYR A 120 1.09 57.18 45.07
CA TYR A 120 1.39 55.75 45.15
C TYR A 120 1.24 55.24 46.60
N GLN A 121 0.38 54.25 46.84
CA GLN A 121 0.68 53.18 47.80
C GLN A 121 -0.34 52.04 47.72
N ALA A 122 0.07 50.88 47.21
CA ALA A 122 -0.42 49.56 47.64
C ALA A 122 0.46 48.46 47.04
N ASN A 123 1.12 47.70 47.91
CA ASN A 123 1.75 46.42 47.58
C ASN A 123 0.68 45.30 47.53
N PRO A 124 0.98 44.11 46.97
CA PRO A 124 0.03 43.26 46.23
C PRO A 124 -0.79 42.33 47.11
N PRO A 125 -1.96 41.85 46.65
CA PRO A 125 -2.53 40.62 47.18
C PRO A 125 -2.01 39.41 46.42
N SER A 126 -1.60 38.41 47.21
CA SER A 126 -1.30 37.05 46.79
C SER A 126 -2.60 36.22 46.69
N GLN A 127 -2.55 35.18 45.85
CA GLN A 127 -3.54 34.08 45.64
C GLN A 127 -4.79 34.51 44.86
N GLU A 128 -5.24 33.80 43.82
CA GLU A 128 -5.75 32.42 43.90
C GLU A 128 -5.91 31.79 42.47
N ASN A 129 -5.71 30.47 42.39
CA ASN A 129 -6.28 29.52 41.42
C ASN A 129 -6.22 29.80 39.90
N GLY A 130 -5.19 29.21 39.27
CA GLY A 130 -5.13 29.00 37.83
C GLY A 130 -4.42 27.68 37.51
N PHE A 131 -5.20 26.60 37.57
CA PHE A 131 -4.89 25.27 37.07
C PHE A 131 -4.34 25.34 35.63
N PHE A 132 -3.02 25.30 35.43
CA PHE A 132 -2.38 24.72 34.25
C PHE A 132 -0.85 24.67 34.43
N ARG A 133 -0.28 23.47 34.56
CA ARG A 133 1.16 23.24 34.36
C ARG A 133 1.38 22.82 32.91
N PRO A 134 2.23 23.50 32.12
CA PRO A 134 2.70 22.93 30.86
C PRO A 134 3.57 21.71 31.20
N LEU A 135 3.16 20.52 30.76
CA LEU A 135 4.05 19.37 30.80
C LEU A 135 5.23 19.66 29.88
N HIS A 136 6.38 19.95 30.49
CA HIS A 136 7.67 19.92 29.82
C HIS A 136 7.82 18.53 29.22
N GLY A 137 7.91 18.45 27.89
CA GLY A 137 8.01 17.18 27.16
C GLY A 137 9.20 16.37 27.65
N ASN A 138 8.92 15.24 28.30
CA ASN A 138 9.89 14.17 28.48
C ASN A 138 9.97 13.40 27.16
N LEU A 139 10.98 13.69 26.35
CA LEU A 139 11.36 12.81 25.23
C LEU A 139 12.13 11.61 25.81
N ALA A 140 11.40 10.62 26.33
CA ALA A 140 11.99 9.37 26.77
C ALA A 140 10.98 8.22 26.64
N LEU A 141 10.60 7.90 25.41
CA LEU A 141 10.14 6.55 25.05
C LEU A 141 11.20 5.89 24.18
N GLN A 142 12.24 5.43 24.89
CA GLN A 142 12.63 4.02 24.88
C GLN A 142 12.66 3.34 23.49
N MET A 143 13.63 3.75 22.67
CA MET A 143 14.21 2.85 21.68
C MET A 143 14.91 1.70 22.42
N SER A 144 14.25 0.56 22.56
CA SER A 144 14.92 -0.71 22.86
C SER A 144 14.07 -1.90 22.43
N HIS A 145 14.53 -2.54 21.37
CA HIS A 145 14.51 -3.98 21.08
C HIS A 145 14.10 -4.30 19.63
N TYR A 146 15.04 -4.17 18.71
CA TYR A 146 15.18 -5.18 17.66
C TYR A 146 16.66 -5.40 17.33
N ASN A 147 17.11 -6.63 17.57
CA ASN A 147 18.49 -7.11 17.54
C ASN A 147 18.91 -7.48 16.10
N PRO A 148 20.09 -7.06 15.61
CA PRO A 148 20.63 -7.51 14.31
C PRO A 148 21.62 -8.68 14.49
N GLY A 149 21.42 -9.74 13.71
CA GLY A 149 22.31 -10.92 13.59
C GLY A 149 21.63 -12.18 14.10
N VAL A 150 21.59 -13.33 13.42
CA VAL A 150 22.27 -13.89 12.24
C VAL A 150 21.31 -15.02 11.78
N THR A 151 21.13 -15.37 10.50
CA THR A 151 21.90 -16.41 9.79
C THR A 151 21.48 -16.49 8.31
N ASN A 152 22.50 -16.54 7.45
CA ASN A 152 22.65 -17.32 6.20
C ASN A 152 21.44 -17.47 5.26
N ALA A 153 21.55 -16.85 4.07
CA ALA A 153 21.78 -17.59 2.82
C ALA A 153 21.98 -16.59 1.65
N SER A 154 23.21 -16.59 1.14
CA SER A 154 23.61 -16.42 -0.24
C SER A 154 22.48 -16.20 -1.27
N ASN A 155 22.44 -15.02 -1.88
CA ASN A 155 22.65 -14.81 -3.33
C ASN A 155 21.94 -13.54 -3.79
N SER A 156 22.73 -12.48 -3.87
CA SER A 156 22.43 -11.24 -4.55
C SER A 156 22.54 -11.40 -6.08
N ALA A 157 21.56 -10.77 -6.74
CA ALA A 157 21.67 -10.03 -8.00
C ALA A 157 22.01 -10.76 -9.31
N THR A 158 21.07 -10.67 -10.26
CA THR A 158 21.36 -10.23 -11.64
C THR A 158 20.04 -9.67 -12.20
N THR A 159 19.91 -8.35 -12.23
CA THR A 159 20.07 -7.50 -13.43
C THR A 159 18.91 -7.61 -14.39
N SER A 160 18.18 -6.51 -14.49
CA SER A 160 17.35 -6.14 -15.63
C SER A 160 18.14 -6.30 -16.93
N GLN A 161 17.78 -7.28 -17.75
CA GLN A 161 18.06 -7.25 -19.17
C GLN A 161 16.82 -7.72 -19.92
N ASN A 162 16.37 -6.85 -20.82
CA ASN A 162 15.52 -7.20 -21.94
C ASN A 162 15.99 -8.51 -22.56
N VAL A 163 15.19 -9.57 -22.41
CA VAL A 163 15.28 -10.76 -23.24
C VAL A 163 13.88 -11.01 -23.78
N ILE A 164 13.60 -10.38 -24.90
CA ILE A 164 12.66 -10.91 -25.89
C ILE A 164 13.31 -12.21 -26.38
N ASN A 165 13.05 -13.31 -25.68
CA ASN A 165 13.17 -14.68 -26.18
C ASN A 165 12.52 -15.64 -25.20
N GLY A 166 11.61 -16.46 -25.73
CA GLY A 166 10.62 -17.23 -24.98
C GLY A 166 11.22 -18.12 -23.90
N PHE A 167 11.06 -17.69 -22.65
CA PHE A 167 11.11 -18.61 -21.52
C PHE A 167 9.78 -19.38 -21.48
N PHE A 168 9.78 -20.56 -22.07
CA PHE A 168 8.71 -21.55 -21.87
C PHE A 168 9.06 -22.35 -20.61
N PRO A 169 8.39 -22.11 -19.47
CA PRO A 169 8.62 -22.92 -18.29
C PRO A 169 8.30 -24.39 -18.62
N GLY A 170 9.06 -25.34 -18.09
CA GLY A 170 9.04 -26.76 -18.49
C GLY A 170 7.69 -27.49 -18.34
N TRP A 171 6.67 -26.85 -17.76
CA TRP A 171 5.29 -27.33 -17.78
C TRP A 171 4.53 -27.04 -19.10
N MET A 172 5.10 -26.18 -19.96
CA MET A 172 4.56 -25.76 -21.25
C MET A 172 5.13 -26.56 -22.44
N LEU A 173 6.05 -27.50 -22.20
CA LEU A 173 6.55 -28.49 -23.17
C LEU A 173 5.81 -29.83 -23.06
#